data_AF-A0A7X0EEV3-F1
#
_entry.id   AF-A0A7X0EEV3-F1
#
_cell.length_a   1.000
_cell.length_b   1.000
_cell.length_c   1.000
_cell.angle_alpha   90.00
_cell.angle_beta   90.00
_cell.angle_gamma   90.00
#
_symmetry.space_group_name_H-M   'P 1'
#
loop_
_entity.id
_entity.type
_entity.pdbx_description
1 polymer ?
#
loop_
_entity_poly.entity_id
_entity_poly.type
_entity_poly.pdbx_seq_one_letter_code
_entity_poly.pdbx_strand_id
1 'polypeptide(L)'
;MHDRHDAARLPTIACETTTASDAPSVSVPSRRGLLAGFAKLAAGAALVGGVVDPLPALAKAVSKGHHAPGASHGHSAAHGNLMHGDWSNARAATRALSDNRRVLAFNHLHTGEKLKVTYWADGKYLPTALHDVNAILRDWRTNQTIAMDPKLLDLMFQMQHRLRSNDTIQVICGYRCPKTNAMLAANSEGVASHSMHMEGKAIDLDLASKPLSRIRQVAIELKQGGVGYYPKSNFVHVDTGRVRQWA
;
A
#
# COMPACT_ATOMS: atom_id res chain seq x y z
N MET A 1 14.27 11.50 30.18
CA MET A 1 13.09 11.92 29.40
C MET A 1 13.32 11.47 27.95
N HIS A 2 13.02 10.21 27.65
CA HIS A 2 12.93 9.66 26.28
C HIS A 2 12.16 8.35 26.37
N ASP A 3 10.85 8.43 26.19
CA ASP A 3 9.95 7.28 26.07
C ASP A 3 10.16 6.60 24.72
N ARG A 4 10.33 5.27 24.74
CA ARG A 4 10.27 4.42 23.56
C ARG A 4 8.87 3.81 23.51
N HIS A 5 8.15 4.06 22.43
CA HIS A 5 6.87 3.43 22.14
C HIS A 5 7.09 1.96 21.74
N ASP A 6 6.66 1.03 22.60
CA ASP A 6 6.50 -0.38 22.27
C ASP A 6 5.24 -0.57 21.41
N ALA A 7 5.43 -1.01 20.18
CA ALA A 7 4.35 -1.45 19.31
C ALA A 7 3.94 -2.89 19.72
N ALA A 8 2.81 -3.01 20.42
CA ALA A 8 2.24 -4.31 20.80
C ALA A 8 1.79 -5.10 19.56
N ARG A 9 2.38 -6.30 19.39
CA ARG A 9 2.02 -7.29 18.36
C ARG A 9 0.74 -8.02 18.80
N LEU A 10 -0.37 -7.79 18.11
CA LEU A 10 -1.65 -8.50 18.34
C LEU A 10 -1.63 -9.92 17.72
N PRO A 11 -2.34 -10.90 18.31
CA PRO A 11 -2.31 -12.28 17.85
C PRO A 11 -3.14 -12.49 16.57
N THR A 12 -2.56 -13.22 15.61
CA THR A 12 -3.22 -13.70 14.40
C THR A 12 -4.24 -14.78 14.76
N ILE A 13 -5.54 -14.49 14.63
CA ILE A 13 -6.61 -15.50 14.73
C ILE A 13 -7.11 -15.77 13.31
N ALA A 14 -6.71 -16.92 12.76
CA ALA A 14 -7.26 -17.47 11.52
C ALA A 14 -8.77 -17.68 11.66
N CYS A 15 -9.53 -17.31 10.64
CA CYS A 15 -10.97 -17.51 10.58
C CYS A 15 -11.26 -18.43 9.40
N GLU A 16 -11.73 -19.64 9.70
CA GLU A 16 -12.19 -20.61 8.71
C GLU A 16 -13.37 -20.04 7.91
N THR A 17 -13.38 -20.35 6.61
CA THR A 17 -14.44 -20.02 5.67
C THR A 17 -15.65 -20.92 5.95
N THR A 18 -16.66 -20.40 6.65
CA THR A 18 -17.99 -21.03 6.67
C THR A 18 -18.77 -20.59 5.43
N THR A 19 -19.11 -21.57 4.61
CA THR A 19 -20.02 -21.49 3.47
C THR A 19 -21.43 -21.12 3.93
N ALA A 20 -22.08 -20.22 3.19
CA ALA A 20 -23.44 -19.77 3.43
C ALA A 20 -24.47 -20.89 3.17
N SER A 21 -25.21 -21.28 4.21
CA SER A 21 -26.56 -21.84 4.11
C SER A 21 -27.27 -21.62 5.44
N ASP A 22 -28.51 -21.13 5.35
CA ASP A 22 -29.55 -21.12 6.39
C ASP A 22 -29.45 -20.12 7.56
N ALA A 23 -30.21 -19.03 7.44
CA ALA A 23 -30.58 -18.16 8.56
C ALA A 23 -32.11 -18.14 8.74
N PRO A 24 -32.65 -18.59 9.89
CA PRO A 24 -34.01 -18.29 10.29
C PRO A 24 -34.08 -16.95 11.05
N SER A 25 -35.16 -16.22 10.81
CA SER A 25 -35.52 -14.93 11.42
C SER A 25 -35.69 -15.03 12.94
N VAL A 26 -35.05 -14.13 13.70
CA VAL A 26 -35.33 -13.94 15.13
C VAL A 26 -35.51 -12.46 15.45
N SER A 27 -36.64 -12.18 16.10
CA SER A 27 -37.11 -10.90 16.62
C SER A 27 -36.28 -10.39 17.81
N VAL A 28 -36.01 -9.08 17.83
CA VAL A 28 -35.30 -8.36 18.91
C VAL A 28 -36.29 -7.82 19.95
N PRO A 29 -36.05 -8.01 21.26
CA PRO A 29 -36.60 -7.13 22.28
C PRO A 29 -35.54 -6.18 22.86
N SER A 30 -35.95 -4.93 23.05
CA SER A 30 -35.24 -3.85 23.74
C SER A 30 -35.29 -4.02 25.26
N ARG A 31 -34.20 -3.70 25.98
CA ARG A 31 -34.27 -3.02 27.29
C ARG A 31 -32.94 -2.42 27.76
N ARG A 32 -33.12 -1.30 28.47
CA ARG A 32 -32.17 -0.38 29.10
C ARG A 32 -31.36 -1.00 30.26
N GLY A 33 -30.07 -0.66 30.32
CA GLY A 33 -29.30 -0.10 31.45
C GLY A 33 -29.13 -0.87 32.77
N LEU A 34 -27.87 -1.07 33.21
CA LEU A 34 -27.38 -0.72 34.56
C LEU A 34 -25.84 -0.73 34.64
N LEU A 35 -25.33 0.11 35.55
CA LEU A 35 -23.93 0.42 35.91
C LEU A 35 -23.30 -0.56 36.93
N ALA A 36 -21.98 -0.39 37.12
CA ALA A 36 -21.08 -0.82 38.22
C ALA A 36 -20.63 -2.29 38.19
N GLY A 37 -19.40 -2.68 38.59
CA GLY A 37 -18.23 -2.04 39.18
C GLY A 37 -17.37 -3.12 39.86
N PHE A 38 -16.04 -2.91 39.91
CA PHE A 38 -15.01 -3.70 40.66
C PHE A 38 -14.77 -5.15 40.18
N ALA A 39 -13.62 -5.83 40.33
CA ALA A 39 -12.48 -5.70 41.23
C ALA A 39 -11.18 -6.29 40.62
N LYS A 40 -10.03 -5.86 41.16
CA LYS A 40 -8.70 -6.48 41.01
C LYS A 40 -8.65 -7.83 41.73
N LEU A 41 -7.88 -8.78 41.18
CA LEU A 41 -7.06 -9.69 41.99
C LEU A 41 -5.82 -10.13 41.21
N ALA A 42 -4.69 -10.16 41.91
CA ALA A 42 -3.38 -10.58 41.44
C ALA A 42 -3.00 -11.95 42.04
N ALA A 43 -1.89 -12.48 41.53
CA ALA A 43 -0.96 -13.47 42.09
C ALA A 43 -0.98 -14.88 41.48
N GLY A 44 0.22 -15.34 41.13
CA GLY A 44 0.50 -16.73 40.74
C GLY A 44 1.78 -16.88 39.92
N ALA A 45 2.94 -16.76 40.56
CA ALA A 45 4.26 -16.98 39.97
C ALA A 45 4.54 -18.47 39.71
N ALA A 46 5.27 -18.80 38.64
CA ALA A 46 6.05 -20.03 38.54
C ALA A 46 7.27 -19.84 37.64
N LEU A 47 8.42 -20.21 38.20
CA LEU A 47 9.79 -20.17 37.68
C LEU A 47 10.06 -21.35 36.73
N VAL A 48 10.70 -21.09 35.58
CA VAL A 48 11.71 -21.93 34.89
C VAL A 48 12.46 -20.95 33.96
N GLY A 49 13.75 -20.64 34.06
CA GLY A 49 14.90 -21.55 34.14
C GLY A 49 15.44 -21.79 32.72
N GLY A 50 16.14 -20.80 32.13
CA GLY A 50 16.66 -20.92 30.76
C GLY A 50 17.87 -20.02 30.52
N VAL A 51 19.05 -20.63 30.62
CA VAL A 51 20.38 -20.07 30.34
C VAL A 51 20.50 -19.74 28.84
N VAL A 52 20.96 -18.54 28.50
CA VAL A 52 21.57 -18.25 27.20
C VAL A 52 22.88 -17.48 27.43
N ASP A 53 23.99 -18.15 27.17
CA ASP A 53 25.32 -17.56 27.10
C ASP A 53 25.54 -16.83 25.75
N PRO A 54 26.54 -15.93 25.65
CA PRO A 54 26.54 -14.83 24.68
C PRO A 54 27.20 -15.15 23.32
N LEU A 55 26.97 -14.25 22.37
CA LEU A 55 27.58 -14.17 21.03
C LEU A 55 29.10 -14.43 21.03
N PRO A 56 29.63 -14.99 19.91
CA PRO A 56 30.96 -14.64 19.45
C PRO A 56 30.89 -13.59 18.32
N ALA A 57 31.67 -12.53 18.50
CA ALA A 57 32.10 -11.65 17.44
C ALA A 57 33.42 -12.15 16.82
N LEU A 58 33.65 -11.73 15.58
CA LEU A 58 34.94 -11.52 14.91
C LEU A 58 35.66 -12.74 14.30
N ALA A 59 35.71 -12.75 12.96
CA ALA A 59 36.92 -13.14 12.24
C ALA A 59 37.08 -12.24 11.00
N LYS A 60 38.27 -11.66 10.91
CA LYS A 60 38.77 -10.74 9.90
C LYS A 60 39.98 -11.44 9.28
N ALA A 61 40.03 -11.67 7.96
CA ALA A 61 41.28 -12.05 7.29
C ALA A 61 41.21 -11.96 5.76
N VAL A 62 42.15 -11.19 5.21
CA VAL A 62 42.97 -11.46 3.99
C VAL A 62 42.26 -11.21 2.64
N SER A 63 42.81 -10.48 1.65
CA SER A 63 44.20 -10.37 1.17
C SER A 63 44.55 -9.01 0.53
N LYS A 64 45.84 -8.67 0.55
CA LYS A 64 46.51 -7.55 -0.14
C LYS A 64 47.36 -8.08 -1.31
N GLY A 65 47.57 -7.22 -2.33
CA GLY A 65 48.72 -7.23 -3.25
C GLY A 65 48.36 -7.50 -4.71
N HIS A 66 48.95 -6.91 -5.76
CA HIS A 66 50.07 -5.97 -5.93
C HIS A 66 50.00 -5.28 -7.33
N HIS A 67 50.89 -4.31 -7.55
CA HIS A 67 51.05 -3.27 -8.58
C HIS A 67 51.26 -3.67 -10.07
N ALA A 68 50.66 -2.88 -10.99
CA ALA A 68 51.16 -2.04 -12.13
C ALA A 68 52.44 -2.41 -12.95
N PRO A 69 52.83 -1.67 -14.04
CA PRO A 69 52.13 -0.95 -15.13
C PRO A 69 52.70 -1.28 -16.56
N GLY A 70 52.18 -0.66 -17.64
CA GLY A 70 52.81 -0.70 -18.98
C GLY A 70 52.18 0.27 -19.98
N ALA A 71 53.01 0.95 -20.78
CA ALA A 71 52.81 2.28 -21.34
C ALA A 71 52.19 2.38 -22.75
N SER A 72 51.84 3.64 -23.06
CA SER A 72 51.51 4.29 -24.33
C SER A 72 52.40 3.95 -25.53
N HIS A 73 51.92 4.16 -26.76
CA HIS A 73 52.40 5.13 -27.78
C HIS A 73 51.36 5.22 -28.93
N GLY A 74 51.11 6.42 -29.45
CA GLY A 74 50.15 6.68 -30.53
C GLY A 74 50.76 6.71 -31.93
N HIS A 75 49.93 6.94 -32.95
CA HIS A 75 50.16 7.87 -34.05
C HIS A 75 48.91 8.02 -34.94
N SER A 76 48.90 9.14 -35.67
CA SER A 76 47.77 9.80 -36.32
C SER A 76 47.64 9.45 -37.81
N ALA A 77 46.47 9.83 -38.35
CA ALA A 77 46.14 10.16 -39.75
C ALA A 77 45.79 9.01 -40.71
N ALA A 78 44.53 8.98 -41.18
CA ALA A 78 44.14 9.47 -42.51
C ALA A 78 42.84 8.82 -43.03
N HIS A 79 41.87 9.68 -43.38
CA HIS A 79 40.91 9.58 -44.47
C HIS A 79 40.06 8.30 -44.66
N GLY A 80 38.75 8.44 -44.42
CA GLY A 80 37.72 7.53 -44.89
C GLY A 80 36.33 8.10 -44.68
N ASN A 81 35.90 9.00 -45.57
CA ASN A 81 34.53 9.50 -45.64
C ASN A 81 33.62 8.40 -46.18
N LEU A 82 32.98 7.64 -45.30
CA LEU A 82 31.90 6.72 -45.62
C LEU A 82 30.66 7.13 -44.84
N MET A 83 29.57 7.29 -45.58
CA MET A 83 28.23 7.68 -45.15
C MET A 83 27.71 6.76 -44.04
N HIS A 84 28.02 7.07 -42.78
CA HIS A 84 27.35 6.48 -41.64
C HIS A 84 26.03 7.21 -41.45
N GLY A 85 24.95 6.60 -41.95
CA GLY A 85 23.60 6.97 -41.55
C GLY A 85 23.51 7.06 -40.03
N ASP A 86 22.92 8.14 -39.55
CA ASP A 86 22.94 8.57 -38.16
C ASP A 86 22.01 7.69 -37.30
N TRP A 87 22.43 6.45 -37.01
CA TRP A 87 21.67 5.47 -36.19
C TRP A 87 21.55 5.93 -34.72
N SER A 88 22.31 6.97 -34.35
CA SER A 88 22.24 7.73 -33.09
C SER A 88 20.84 8.27 -32.83
N ASN A 89 20.19 8.80 -33.87
CA ASN A 89 18.89 9.46 -33.76
C ASN A 89 17.74 8.47 -33.65
N ALA A 90 17.89 7.24 -34.18
CA ALA A 90 16.87 6.20 -34.04
C ALA A 90 16.75 5.69 -32.60
N ARG A 91 17.88 5.56 -31.87
CA ARG A 91 17.92 5.20 -30.44
C ARG A 91 17.44 6.32 -29.51
N ALA A 92 17.72 7.57 -29.86
CA ALA A 92 17.22 8.73 -29.13
C ALA A 92 15.70 8.94 -29.37
N ALA A 93 15.22 8.72 -30.60
CA ALA A 93 13.80 8.77 -30.94
C ALA A 93 12.99 7.63 -30.31
N THR A 94 13.56 6.43 -30.12
CA THR A 94 12.88 5.34 -29.37
C THR A 94 12.80 5.62 -27.87
N ARG A 95 13.74 6.39 -27.30
CA ARG A 95 13.69 6.82 -25.89
C ARG A 95 12.75 8.02 -25.66
N ALA A 96 12.34 8.68 -26.73
CA ALA A 96 11.43 9.83 -26.74
C ALA A 96 9.98 9.49 -27.14
N LEU A 97 9.70 8.23 -27.49
CA LEU A 97 8.36 7.68 -27.30
C LEU A 97 8.13 7.72 -25.79
N SER A 98 7.22 8.60 -25.36
CA SER A 98 6.80 8.79 -23.97
C SER A 98 6.96 7.50 -23.18
N ASP A 99 7.70 7.52 -22.08
CA ASP A 99 7.80 6.39 -21.16
C ASP A 99 6.39 5.95 -20.78
N ASN A 100 5.85 4.95 -21.50
CA ASN A 100 4.43 4.57 -21.49
C ASN A 100 4.21 3.65 -20.30
N ARG A 101 4.63 4.12 -19.14
CA ARG A 101 4.63 3.40 -17.87
C ARG A 101 3.82 4.19 -16.87
N ARG A 102 2.98 3.48 -16.12
CA ARG A 102 2.26 4.05 -14.98
C ARG A 102 2.91 3.53 -13.70
N VAL A 103 3.41 4.47 -12.91
CA VAL A 103 4.14 4.20 -11.68
C VAL A 103 3.36 4.78 -10.52
N LEU A 104 3.20 4.00 -9.46
CA LEU A 104 2.65 4.47 -8.18
C LEU A 104 3.63 4.15 -7.06
N ALA A 105 3.62 5.00 -6.05
CA ALA A 105 4.31 4.76 -4.80
C ALA A 105 3.29 4.78 -3.66
N PHE A 106 3.43 3.84 -2.72
CA PHE A 106 2.55 3.63 -1.59
C PHE A 106 3.37 3.61 -0.29
N ASN A 107 2.77 4.14 0.77
CA ASN A 107 3.23 4.02 2.15
C ASN A 107 2.02 3.63 3.01
N HIS A 108 2.01 2.41 3.54
CA HIS A 108 0.90 1.91 4.33
C HIS A 108 1.03 2.36 5.78
N LEU A 109 0.11 3.22 6.23
CA LEU A 109 0.27 3.96 7.48
C LEU A 109 0.21 3.09 8.75
N HIS A 110 -0.46 1.94 8.68
CA HIS A 110 -0.56 1.03 9.83
C HIS A 110 0.58 0.03 9.92
N THR A 111 1.23 -0.33 8.80
CA THR A 111 2.26 -1.37 8.76
C THR A 111 3.66 -0.80 8.52
N GLY A 112 3.76 0.43 8.02
CA GLY A 112 5.01 1.06 7.59
C GLY A 112 5.58 0.50 6.28
N GLU A 113 4.88 -0.45 5.64
CA GLU A 113 5.30 -1.04 4.38
C GLU A 113 5.26 0.00 3.25
N LYS A 114 6.25 -0.09 2.35
CA LYS A 114 6.39 0.82 1.22
C LYS A 114 6.53 0.02 -0.06
N LEU A 115 5.89 0.50 -1.11
CA LEU A 115 5.98 -0.08 -2.44
C LEU A 115 6.13 1.06 -3.46
N LYS A 116 7.08 0.94 -4.38
CA LYS A 116 7.10 1.74 -5.60
C LYS A 116 7.09 0.77 -6.78
N VAL A 117 6.07 0.88 -7.63
CA VAL A 117 5.81 -0.15 -8.62
C VAL A 117 5.37 0.47 -9.94
N THR A 118 5.91 -0.08 -11.04
CA THR A 118 5.33 0.12 -12.37
C THR A 118 4.24 -0.94 -12.53
N TYR A 119 2.97 -0.55 -12.51
CA TYR A 119 1.86 -1.53 -12.57
C TYR A 119 1.30 -1.71 -13.98
N TRP A 120 1.64 -0.81 -14.90
CA TRP A 120 1.23 -0.85 -16.28
C TRP A 120 2.36 -0.35 -17.18
N ALA A 121 2.58 -1.05 -18.29
CA ALA A 121 3.54 -0.68 -19.32
C ALA A 121 3.07 -1.20 -20.68
N ASP A 122 3.32 -0.44 -21.75
CA ASP A 122 3.14 -0.88 -23.14
C ASP A 122 1.76 -1.48 -23.43
N GLY A 123 0.70 -0.84 -22.90
CA GLY A 123 -0.68 -1.27 -23.14
C GLY A 123 -1.21 -2.32 -22.15
N LYS A 124 -0.39 -2.84 -21.23
CA LYS A 124 -0.74 -4.00 -20.40
C LYS A 124 -0.47 -3.77 -18.92
N TYR A 125 -1.34 -4.33 -18.07
CA TYR A 125 -1.04 -4.46 -16.64
C TYR A 125 0.03 -5.53 -16.43
N LEU A 126 0.92 -5.28 -15.47
CA LEU A 126 2.01 -6.19 -15.13
C LEU A 126 1.57 -7.10 -13.98
N PRO A 127 1.41 -8.43 -14.18
CA PRO A 127 0.85 -9.33 -13.18
C PRO A 127 1.62 -9.37 -11.86
N THR A 128 2.96 -9.33 -11.91
CA THR A 128 3.82 -9.30 -10.72
C THR A 128 3.60 -8.03 -9.90
N ALA A 129 3.49 -6.88 -10.56
CA ALA A 129 3.19 -5.62 -9.92
C ALA A 129 1.79 -5.61 -9.27
N LEU A 130 0.79 -6.19 -9.94
CA LEU A 130 -0.55 -6.32 -9.37
C LEU A 130 -0.54 -7.23 -8.13
N HIS A 131 0.27 -8.29 -8.12
CA HIS A 131 0.45 -9.13 -6.93
C HIS A 131 1.04 -8.33 -5.75
N ASP A 132 2.07 -7.52 -6.00
CA ASP A 132 2.67 -6.66 -4.96
C ASP A 132 1.70 -5.61 -4.44
N VAL A 133 0.87 -5.05 -5.34
CA VAL A 133 -0.24 -4.15 -4.98
C VAL A 133 -1.25 -4.85 -4.08
N ASN A 134 -1.66 -6.08 -4.41
CA ASN A 134 -2.59 -6.85 -3.59
C ASN A 134 -2.03 -7.08 -2.18
N ALA A 135 -0.71 -7.28 -2.06
CA ALA A 135 -0.04 -7.43 -0.78
C ALA A 135 -0.02 -6.13 0.03
N ILE A 136 0.39 -4.98 -0.54
CA ILE A 136 0.43 -3.73 0.22
C ILE A 136 -0.96 -3.16 0.54
N LEU A 137 -1.98 -3.48 -0.27
CA LEU A 137 -3.36 -3.05 -0.04
C LEU A 137 -4.20 -4.12 0.68
N ARG A 138 -3.58 -5.16 1.24
CA ARG A 138 -4.28 -6.23 1.96
C ARG A 138 -4.99 -5.71 3.20
N ASP A 139 -5.89 -6.53 3.74
CA ASP A 139 -6.40 -6.28 5.08
C ASP A 139 -5.29 -6.54 6.10
N TRP A 140 -4.68 -5.48 6.62
CA TRP A 140 -3.55 -5.59 7.53
C TRP A 140 -3.90 -6.25 8.87
N ARG A 141 -5.18 -6.27 9.27
CA ARG A 141 -5.60 -6.85 10.55
C ARG A 141 -5.67 -8.37 10.49
N THR A 142 -6.00 -8.91 9.33
CA THR A 142 -6.15 -10.36 9.09
C THR A 142 -5.09 -10.93 8.16
N ASN A 143 -4.26 -10.07 7.57
CA ASN A 143 -3.26 -10.38 6.55
C ASN A 143 -3.86 -11.02 5.28
N GLN A 144 -5.17 -10.89 5.06
CA GLN A 144 -5.86 -11.45 3.90
C GLN A 144 -5.74 -10.55 2.68
N THR A 145 -5.43 -11.14 1.53
CA THR A 145 -5.31 -10.48 0.24
C THR A 145 -6.46 -10.90 -0.67
N ILE A 146 -6.81 -10.02 -1.62
CA ILE A 146 -7.63 -10.34 -2.79
C ILE A 146 -7.03 -9.66 -4.01
N ALA A 147 -7.55 -9.98 -5.20
CA ALA A 147 -7.22 -9.21 -6.40
C ALA A 147 -7.85 -7.81 -6.30
N MET A 148 -7.01 -6.78 -6.22
CA MET A 148 -7.44 -5.39 -6.31
C MET A 148 -7.79 -5.05 -7.76
N ASP A 149 -8.81 -4.21 -7.94
CA ASP A 149 -9.23 -3.74 -9.27
C ASP A 149 -8.12 -2.89 -9.90
N PRO A 150 -7.54 -3.28 -11.06
CA PRO A 150 -6.52 -2.47 -11.73
C PRO A 150 -7.02 -1.06 -12.10
N LYS A 151 -8.33 -0.88 -12.31
CA LYS A 151 -8.91 0.45 -12.56
C LYS A 151 -8.79 1.40 -11.36
N LEU A 152 -8.69 0.86 -10.14
CA LEU A 152 -8.42 1.66 -8.94
C LEU A 152 -7.03 2.29 -9.02
N LEU A 153 -6.05 1.56 -9.55
CA LEU A 153 -4.70 2.07 -9.79
C LEU A 153 -4.69 3.15 -10.87
N ASP A 154 -5.44 2.93 -11.95
CA ASP A 154 -5.63 3.91 -13.01
C ASP A 154 -6.25 5.21 -12.48
N LEU A 155 -7.25 5.10 -11.59
CA LEU A 155 -7.87 6.24 -10.93
C LEU A 155 -6.84 7.03 -10.11
N MET A 156 -6.07 6.36 -9.25
CA MET A 156 -5.03 7.01 -8.44
C MET A 156 -3.94 7.68 -9.30
N PHE A 157 -3.54 7.05 -10.40
CA PHE A 157 -2.57 7.61 -11.33
C PHE A 157 -3.12 8.87 -12.04
N GLN A 158 -4.38 8.85 -12.46
CA GLN A 158 -5.04 10.02 -13.05
C GLN A 158 -5.21 11.15 -12.04
N MET A 159 -5.50 10.83 -10.77
CA MET A 159 -5.54 11.81 -9.69
C MET A 159 -4.18 12.51 -9.52
N GLN A 160 -3.09 11.74 -9.44
CA GLN A 160 -1.73 12.28 -9.38
C GLN A 160 -1.41 13.21 -10.56
N HIS A 161 -1.77 12.80 -11.79
CA HIS A 161 -1.58 13.62 -12.97
C HIS A 161 -2.35 14.95 -12.92
N ARG A 162 -3.65 14.91 -12.58
CA ARG A 162 -4.50 16.11 -12.40
C ARG A 162 -4.00 17.03 -11.28
N LEU A 163 -3.43 16.45 -10.23
CA LEU A 163 -2.85 17.17 -9.08
C LEU A 163 -1.42 17.68 -9.36
N ARG A 164 -0.83 17.32 -10.50
CA ARG A 164 0.59 17.56 -10.83
C ARG A 164 1.49 17.11 -9.68
N SER A 165 1.28 15.87 -9.24
CA SER A 165 1.96 15.27 -8.10
C SER A 165 2.54 13.91 -8.43
N ASN A 166 3.71 13.61 -7.88
CA ASN A 166 4.29 12.27 -7.83
C ASN A 166 4.39 11.77 -6.38
N ASP A 167 3.57 12.32 -5.48
CA ASP A 167 3.60 11.99 -4.05
C ASP A 167 3.34 10.51 -3.81
N THR A 168 4.02 9.97 -2.81
CA THR A 168 3.68 8.66 -2.27
C THR A 168 2.26 8.70 -1.69
N ILE A 169 1.41 7.80 -2.18
CA ILE A 169 0.05 7.58 -1.66
C ILE A 169 0.16 7.04 -0.24
N GLN A 170 -0.38 7.79 0.71
CA GLN A 170 -0.51 7.34 2.08
C GLN A 170 -1.75 6.45 2.15
N VAL A 171 -1.55 5.15 2.38
CA VAL A 171 -2.63 4.17 2.43
C VAL A 171 -3.13 4.08 3.86
N ILE A 172 -4.37 4.49 4.09
CA ILE A 172 -5.07 4.30 5.36
C ILE A 172 -5.74 2.91 5.33
N CYS A 173 -6.47 2.60 4.26
CA CYS A 173 -7.17 1.33 4.13
C CYS A 173 -7.32 0.90 2.67
N GLY A 174 -6.90 -0.32 2.34
CA GLY A 174 -7.17 -1.00 1.07
C GLY A 174 -8.33 -1.99 1.20
N TYR A 175 -8.09 -3.26 0.89
CA TYR A 175 -9.05 -4.33 1.12
C TYR A 175 -9.44 -4.46 2.60
N ARG A 176 -10.73 -4.74 2.85
CA ARG A 176 -11.25 -5.13 4.17
C ARG A 176 -11.94 -6.48 4.05
N CYS A 177 -11.52 -7.46 4.83
CA CYS A 177 -12.27 -8.72 4.87
C CYS A 177 -13.62 -8.53 5.59
N PRO A 178 -14.61 -9.41 5.38
CA PRO A 178 -15.93 -9.30 6.00
C PRO A 178 -15.87 -9.15 7.53
N LYS A 179 -14.97 -9.90 8.18
CA LYS A 179 -14.73 -9.82 9.63
C LYS A 179 -14.28 -8.43 10.07
N THR A 180 -13.32 -7.83 9.36
CA THR A 180 -12.85 -6.47 9.63
C THR A 180 -13.95 -5.44 9.36
N ASN A 181 -14.71 -5.59 8.28
CA ASN A 181 -15.80 -4.66 7.96
C ASN A 181 -16.89 -4.67 9.04
N ALA A 182 -17.30 -5.86 9.50
CA ALA A 182 -18.26 -6.01 10.58
C ALA A 182 -17.75 -5.41 11.90
N MET A 183 -16.48 -5.66 12.24
CA MET A 183 -15.84 -5.09 13.42
C MET A 183 -15.78 -3.56 13.37
N LEU A 184 -15.48 -2.96 12.21
CA LEU A 184 -15.50 -1.50 12.06
C LEU A 184 -16.92 -0.94 12.13
N ALA A 185 -17.90 -1.58 11.48
CA ALA A 185 -19.30 -1.16 11.52
C ALA A 185 -19.90 -1.19 12.94
N ALA A 186 -19.44 -2.11 13.79
CA ALA A 186 -19.86 -2.16 15.18
C ALA A 186 -19.25 -1.05 16.06
N ASN A 187 -18.07 -0.52 15.68
CA ASN A 187 -17.28 0.39 16.50
C ASN A 187 -17.23 1.83 15.97
N SER A 188 -17.79 2.10 14.78
CA SER A 188 -17.72 3.40 14.14
C SER A 188 -18.95 3.69 13.27
N GLU A 189 -19.28 4.97 13.14
CA GLU A 189 -20.30 5.44 12.23
C GLU A 189 -19.77 5.53 10.78
N GLY A 190 -20.65 5.40 9.79
CA GLY A 190 -20.31 5.62 8.38
C GLY A 190 -19.66 4.44 7.65
N VAL A 191 -19.64 3.24 8.24
CA VAL A 191 -19.19 2.00 7.57
C VAL A 191 -20.37 1.31 6.89
N ALA A 192 -20.34 1.21 5.56
CA ALA A 192 -21.36 0.51 4.80
C ALA A 192 -21.30 -1.01 5.03
N SER A 193 -22.48 -1.65 5.11
CA SER A 193 -22.62 -3.12 5.14
C SER A 193 -22.08 -3.78 3.87
N HIS A 194 -22.26 -3.12 2.72
CA HIS A 194 -21.69 -3.51 1.43
C HIS A 194 -20.65 -2.47 1.01
N SER A 195 -19.42 -2.67 1.45
CA SER A 195 -18.32 -1.74 1.17
C SER A 195 -17.54 -2.15 -0.08
N MET A 196 -17.23 -1.18 -0.94
CA MET A 196 -16.34 -1.39 -2.10
C MET A 196 -14.92 -1.84 -1.67
N HIS A 197 -14.54 -1.62 -0.41
CA HIS A 197 -13.29 -2.18 0.14
C HIS A 197 -13.31 -3.70 0.19
N MET A 198 -14.46 -4.33 0.45
CA MET A 198 -14.57 -5.80 0.47
C MET A 198 -14.45 -6.41 -0.93
N GLU A 199 -14.70 -5.62 -1.97
CA GLU A 199 -14.60 -6.04 -3.38
C GLU A 199 -13.24 -5.72 -4.01
N GLY A 200 -12.30 -5.12 -3.26
CA GLY A 200 -10.99 -4.72 -3.79
C GLY A 200 -11.06 -3.54 -4.75
N LYS A 201 -12.14 -2.75 -4.65
CA LYS A 201 -12.47 -1.64 -5.56
C LYS A 201 -12.36 -0.27 -4.92
N ALA A 202 -11.87 -0.20 -3.67
CA ALA A 202 -11.77 1.06 -2.94
C ALA A 202 -10.45 1.20 -2.18
N ILE A 203 -10.12 2.44 -1.90
CA ILE A 203 -9.00 2.83 -1.05
C ILE A 203 -9.34 4.11 -0.29
N ASP A 204 -8.92 4.14 0.97
CA ASP A 204 -8.87 5.34 1.80
C ASP A 204 -7.43 5.87 1.75
N LEU A 205 -7.24 7.07 1.21
CA LEU A 205 -5.91 7.62 0.94
C LEU A 205 -5.75 9.09 1.34
N ASP A 206 -4.48 9.48 1.46
CA ASP A 206 -4.03 10.87 1.52
C ASP A 206 -2.79 11.08 0.63
N LEU A 207 -2.56 12.32 0.20
CA LEU A 207 -1.37 12.76 -0.53
C LEU A 207 -0.76 13.93 0.25
N ALA A 208 0.24 13.64 1.08
CA ALA A 208 0.74 14.54 2.13
C ALA A 208 1.10 15.97 1.66
N SER A 209 1.48 16.18 0.40
CA SER A 209 1.81 17.52 -0.12
C SER A 209 0.59 18.32 -0.61
N LYS A 210 -0.60 17.71 -0.65
CA LYS A 210 -1.82 18.30 -1.22
C LYS A 210 -2.89 18.50 -0.16
N PRO A 211 -3.62 19.63 -0.20
CA PRO A 211 -4.80 19.80 0.65
C PRO A 211 -5.83 18.70 0.39
N LEU A 212 -6.37 18.10 1.45
CA LEU A 212 -7.35 17.01 1.36
C LEU A 212 -8.59 17.41 0.54
N SER A 213 -9.03 18.67 0.65
CA SER A 213 -10.12 19.23 -0.15
C SER A 213 -9.82 19.23 -1.66
N ARG A 214 -8.56 19.45 -2.05
CA ARG A 214 -8.12 19.42 -3.45
C ARG A 214 -8.04 17.99 -3.97
N ILE A 215 -7.60 17.03 -3.16
CA ILE A 215 -7.61 15.60 -3.49
C ILE A 215 -9.04 15.15 -3.80
N ARG A 216 -9.98 15.45 -2.90
CA ARG A 216 -11.41 15.17 -3.06
C ARG A 216 -11.97 15.79 -4.33
N GLN A 217 -11.70 17.08 -4.57
CA GLN A 217 -12.21 17.79 -5.73
C GLN A 217 -11.76 17.13 -7.04
N VAL A 218 -10.48 16.76 -7.15
CA VAL A 218 -9.96 16.06 -8.33
C VAL A 218 -10.60 14.67 -8.51
N ALA A 219 -10.79 13.92 -7.42
CA ALA A 219 -11.46 12.62 -7.49
C ALA A 219 -12.90 12.74 -8.03
N ILE A 220 -13.65 13.75 -7.58
CA ILE A 220 -15.02 14.03 -8.08
C ILE A 220 -15.00 14.40 -9.57
N GLU A 221 -14.07 15.27 -9.99
CA GLU A 221 -13.92 15.71 -11.38
C GLU A 221 -13.59 14.57 -12.34
N LEU A 222 -12.98 13.48 -11.86
CA LEU A 222 -12.67 12.31 -12.66
C LEU A 222 -13.90 11.44 -12.97
N LYS A 223 -14.97 11.53 -12.15
CA LYS A 223 -16.25 10.80 -12.34
C LYS A 223 -16.07 9.30 -12.62
N GLN A 224 -15.10 8.67 -11.96
CA GLN A 224 -14.73 7.26 -12.17
C GLN A 224 -15.21 6.31 -11.06
N GLY A 225 -15.92 6.84 -10.06
CA GLY A 225 -16.65 6.06 -9.06
C GLY A 225 -17.01 6.89 -7.84
N GLY A 226 -17.15 6.26 -6.68
CA GLY A 226 -17.55 6.91 -5.44
C GLY A 226 -16.44 7.74 -4.80
N VAL A 227 -16.80 8.86 -4.16
CA VAL A 227 -15.88 9.71 -3.41
C VAL A 227 -16.44 10.05 -2.03
N GLY A 228 -15.75 9.65 -0.96
CA GLY A 228 -16.06 10.03 0.42
C GLY A 228 -15.05 11.03 0.98
N TYR A 229 -15.50 12.02 1.74
CA TYR A 229 -14.63 13.04 2.30
C TYR A 229 -14.59 13.01 3.83
N TYR A 230 -13.44 12.67 4.42
CA TYR A 230 -13.30 12.45 5.86
C TYR A 230 -12.22 13.36 6.46
N PRO A 231 -12.46 14.68 6.55
CA PRO A 231 -11.45 15.64 7.02
C PRO A 231 -11.04 15.44 8.48
N LYS A 232 -11.96 14.98 9.35
CA LYS A 232 -11.66 14.68 10.76
C LYS A 232 -10.70 13.50 10.92
N SER A 233 -10.73 12.57 9.97
CA SER A 233 -9.86 11.39 9.94
C SER A 233 -8.70 11.53 8.95
N ASN A 234 -8.58 12.70 8.31
CA ASN A 234 -7.54 13.07 7.36
C ASN A 234 -7.37 12.11 6.16
N PHE A 235 -8.47 11.70 5.52
CA PHE A 235 -8.41 10.91 4.29
C PHE A 235 -9.56 11.20 3.32
N VAL A 236 -9.34 10.84 2.05
CA VAL A 236 -10.37 10.75 1.00
C VAL A 236 -10.57 9.29 0.65
N HIS A 237 -11.83 8.87 0.64
CA HIS A 237 -12.23 7.59 0.09
C HIS A 237 -12.44 7.71 -1.42
N VAL A 238 -11.89 6.79 -2.20
CA VAL A 238 -12.21 6.66 -3.63
C VAL A 238 -12.48 5.19 -3.97
N ASP A 239 -13.46 4.96 -4.85
CA ASP A 239 -13.79 3.63 -5.37
C ASP A 239 -14.07 3.64 -6.88
N THR A 240 -14.09 2.46 -7.50
CA THR A 240 -14.43 2.24 -8.93
C THR A 240 -15.88 1.78 -9.15
N GLY A 241 -16.75 1.98 -8.16
CA GLY A 241 -18.17 1.66 -8.24
C GLY A 241 -19.00 2.75 -8.95
N ARG A 242 -20.28 2.86 -8.58
CA ARG A 242 -21.16 3.91 -9.12
C ARG A 242 -20.68 5.29 -8.69
N VAL A 243 -20.72 6.25 -9.63
CA VAL A 243 -20.44 7.67 -9.34
C VAL A 243 -21.41 8.21 -8.30
N ARG A 244 -20.86 8.59 -7.14
CA ARG A 244 -21.59 9.14 -5.99
C ARG A 244 -20.61 9.88 -5.09
N GLN A 245 -21.13 10.73 -4.21
CA GLN A 245 -20.31 11.47 -3.26
C GLN A 245 -20.98 11.55 -1.89
N TRP A 246 -20.17 11.55 -0.83
CA TRP A 246 -20.60 11.71 0.56
C TRP A 246 -19.50 12.38 1.40
N ALA A 247 -19.84 12.84 2.61
CA ALA A 247 -18.94 13.48 3.56
C ALA A 247 -19.45 13.26 4.99
#